data_AF-A0A7V2SJZ4-F1
#
_entry.id   AF-A0A7V2SJZ4-F1
#
_cell.length_a   1.000
_cell.length_b   1.000
_cell.length_c   1.000
_cell.angle_alpha   90.00
_cell.angle_beta   90.00
_cell.angle_gamma   90.00
#
_symmetry.space_group_name_H-M   'P 1'
#
loop_
_entity.id
_entity.type
_entity.pdbx_description
1 polymer ?
#
loop_
_entity_poly.entity_id
_entity_poly.type
_entity_poly.pdbx_seq_one_letter_code
_entity_poly.pdbx_strand_id
1 'polypeptide(L)' 'MRLLVVEDDPDLNRQLFDALTDAGYVVDKALDGEEGHF' A
#
# COMPACT_ATOMS: atom_id res chain seq x y z
N MET A 1 14.00 -0.81 -0.12
CA MET A 1 13.31 0.33 0.52
C MET A 1 11.89 -0.12 0.85
N ARG A 2 11.31 0.30 1.99
CA ARG A 2 9.94 -0.06 2.39
C ARG A 2 8.99 1.11 2.12
N LEU A 3 7.81 0.82 1.57
CA LEU A 3 6.78 1.80 1.19
C LEU A 3 5.46 1.45 1.89
N LEU A 4 4.74 2.47 2.36
CA LEU A 4 3.38 2.33 2.89
C LEU A 4 2.41 2.94 1.87
N VAL A 5 1.46 2.14 1.40
CA VAL A 5 0.38 2.59 0.51
C VAL A 5 -0.88 2.77 1.35
N VAL A 6 -1.30 4.02 1.50
CA VAL A 6 -2.55 4.39 2.16
C VAL A 6 -3.52 4.85 1.08
N GLU A 7 -4.55 4.06 0.83
CA GLU A 7 -5.60 4.38 -0.15
C GLU A 7 -6.93 3.87 0.38
N ASP A 8 -7.96 4.73 0.28
CA ASP A 8 -9.32 4.48 0.78
C ASP A 8 -10.14 3.61 -0.18
N ASP A 9 -9.81 3.61 -1.47
CA ASP A 9 -10.38 2.71 -2.45
C ASP A 9 -9.66 1.33 -2.43
N PRO A 10 -10.36 0.23 -2.09
CA PRO A 10 -9.75 -1.11 -1.98
C PRO A 10 -9.20 -1.65 -3.31
N ASP A 11 -9.83 -1.31 -4.43
CA ASP A 11 -9.41 -1.77 -5.76
C ASP A 11 -8.16 -1.01 -6.23
N LEU A 12 -8.07 0.29 -5.89
CA LEU A 12 -6.88 1.10 -6.15
C LEU A 12 -5.70 0.67 -5.27
N ASN A 13 -5.95 0.49 -3.96
CA ASN A 13 -4.94 0.04 -3.00
C ASN A 13 -4.28 -1.27 -3.45
N ARG A 14 -5.09 -2.23 -3.90
CA ARG A 14 -4.62 -3.50 -4.43
C ARG A 14 -3.76 -3.33 -5.69
N GLN A 15 -4.20 -2.53 -6.64
CA GLN A 15 -3.45 -2.28 -7.89
C GLN A 15 -2.07 -1.68 -7.61
N LEU A 16 -2.00 -0.73 -6.68
CA LEU A 16 -0.73 -0.10 -6.28
C LEU A 16 0.18 -1.09 -5.54
N PHE A 17 -0.39 -1.88 -4.61
CA PHE A 17 0.37 -2.92 -3.91
C PHE A 17 0.98 -3.93 -4.87
N ASP A 18 0.19 -4.46 -5.82
CA ASP A 18 0.64 -5.45 -6.79
C ASP A 18 1.74 -4.87 -7.71
N ALA A 19 1.55 -3.65 -8.23
CA ALA A 19 2.51 -2.99 -9.11
C ALA A 19 3.85 -2.68 -8.41
N LEU A 20 3.79 -2.20 -7.16
CA LEU A 20 4.99 -1.86 -6.39
C LEU A 20 5.72 -3.11 -5.89
N THR A 21 4.99 -4.17 -5.55
CA THR A 21 5.58 -5.47 -5.20
C THR A 21 6.29 -6.09 -6.40
N ASP A 22 5.68 -6.04 -7.59
CA ASP A 22 6.28 -6.55 -8.84
C ASP A 22 7.56 -5.77 -9.23
N ALA A 23 7.59 -4.46 -8.92
CA ALA A 23 8.79 -3.63 -9.07
C ALA A 23 9.92 -3.95 -8.05
N GLY A 24 9.72 -4.94 -7.16
CA GLY A 24 10.72 -5.40 -6.19
C GLY A 24 10.75 -4.60 -4.89
N TYR A 25 9.72 -3.80 -4.61
CA TYR A 25 9.60 -3.08 -3.35
C TYR A 25 8.88 -3.91 -2.29
N VAL A 26 9.24 -3.67 -1.03
CA VAL A 26 8.48 -4.19 0.11
C VAL A 26 7.43 -3.15 0.46
N VAL A 27 6.17 -3.50 0.24
CA VAL A 27 5.03 -2.60 0.39
C VAL A 27 4.17 -3.10 1.53
N ASP A 28 3.75 -2.20 2.40
CA ASP A 28 2.71 -2.42 3.40
C ASP A 28 1.48 -1.60 2.98
N LYS A 29 0.27 -2.06 3.29
CA LYS A 29 -0.98 -1.38 2.92
C LYS A 29 -1.78 -0.99 4.16
N ALA A 30 -2.39 0.19 4.12
CA ALA A 30 -3.41 0.62 5.07
C ALA A 30 -4.65 1.09 4.30
N LEU A 31 -5.83 0.67 4.74
CA LEU A 31 -7.13 1.02 4.12
C LEU A 31 -7.76 2.26 4.76
N ASP A 32 -7.23 2.68 5.91
CA ASP A 32 -7.57 3.93 6.56
C ASP A 32 -6.30 4.55 7.18
N GLY A 33 -6.35 5.87 7.42
CA GLY A 33 -5.27 6.58 8.10
C GLY A 33 -5.12 6.18 9.58
N GLU A 34 -6.04 5.42 10.15
CA GLU A 34 -5.95 4.92 11.53
C GLU A 34 -4.96 3.75 11.65
N GLU A 35 -4.89 2.84 10.67
CA GLU A 35 -3.85 1.81 10.58
C GLU A 35 -2.49 2.34 10.08
N GLY A 36 -2.45 3.52 9.46
CA GLY A 36 -1.23 4.19 8.95
C GLY A 36 -0.38 4.92 10.00
N HIS A 37 -0.71 4.80 11.29
CA HIS A 37 -0.03 5.50 12.40
C HIS A 37 1.26 4.81 12.90
N PHE A 38 2.19 4.49 12.00
CA PHE A 38 3.55 4.06 12.37
C PHE A 38 4.64 4.79 11.60
#